data_AF-A0A1I7TDZ6-F1
#
_entry.id   AF-A0A1I7TDZ6-F1
#
_cell.length_a   1.000
_cell.length_b   1.000
_cell.length_c   1.000
_cell.angle_alpha   90.00
_cell.angle_beta   90.00
_cell.angle_gamma   90.00
#
_symmetry.space_group_name_H-M   'P 1'
#
loop_
_entity.id
_entity.type
_entity.pdbx_description
1 polymer ?
#
loop_
_entity_poly.entity_id
_entity_poly.type
_entity_poly.pdbx_seq_one_letter_code
_entity_poly.pdbx_strand_id
1 'polypeptide(L)'
;MSDDETLADVRIVLVGDEGCGKTSLVMSLLEDEWVDAVPRRLDRVLIPADVTPENVTTSIVDLSVKEEDENWLISEIRQANVICVVYSVTEESTVDRIQTKWFPLIRQAFGEYHETPVILVGNKSDGTANNTDKILPIMEANTEVETCVECSARTMKNVSEIFYYAQKAVIYPTRPLYDADTKQLTDRAKKALIRVFKICDRDNDGYLSDTELNDFQKLCFGIPLTSTALEDVKRAVADGCPDGVASDALMLAGFLFLHLLFIERGRHETTWAVLRKFGYETSLKLAEDYLYPRVTIPVGCSTELSPEGVQFVSALFEKYDEDKDGCLSPSELQNLFSVCPAPVITKDNILALETNQRGWLTYNGYMAYWNMTTLINLTQTFEQLAYLGFPVGRSGPGRAGNTLDSIRVTRERKKDLENHGTDRKVFQCLVVGAKDAGKTVFMQSLAGRGMIDVAQIGRRHSPFVINRVKVKEESKYLLLREVDVLSPQDALGSGETSADVVAFLYDVSNPDSFAFCATVYQKYFYRTKTPCVMIATKVEREEVEQRWETSPEEFCKQFELQKPIKFSSSNIGQSSSPIFEQLAMMAVYPHLRRVFYLSDSNLLSKITFGAAIVALAGFLVLKNL
;
A
#
# COMPACT_ATOMS: atom_id res chain seq x y z
N MET A 1 -28.78 -18.74 -20.57
CA MET A 1 -27.96 -19.94 -20.39
C MET A 1 -26.55 -19.44 -20.20
N SER A 2 -26.07 -19.61 -18.98
CA SER A 2 -24.77 -19.16 -18.50
C SER A 2 -23.72 -20.20 -18.89
N ASP A 3 -22.99 -19.94 -19.96
CA ASP A 3 -21.69 -20.59 -20.17
C ASP A 3 -20.71 -19.85 -19.25
N ASP A 4 -20.67 -20.31 -18.00
CA ASP A 4 -19.59 -20.01 -17.07
C ASP A 4 -18.37 -20.77 -17.61
N GLU A 5 -17.72 -20.22 -18.65
CA GLU A 5 -16.42 -20.71 -19.09
C GLU A 5 -15.48 -20.60 -17.90
N THR A 6 -15.23 -21.73 -17.23
CA THR A 6 -14.18 -21.84 -16.24
C THR A 6 -12.89 -21.31 -16.86
N LEU A 7 -12.49 -20.10 -16.47
CA LEU A 7 -11.24 -19.49 -16.89
C LEU A 7 -10.13 -20.44 -16.45
N ALA A 8 -9.36 -20.95 -17.39
CA ALA A 8 -8.17 -21.72 -17.06
C ALA A 8 -7.07 -20.74 -16.63
N ASP A 9 -6.35 -21.07 -15.55
CA ASP A 9 -5.21 -20.30 -15.06
C ASP A 9 -4.06 -20.31 -16.08
N VAL A 10 -3.91 -21.42 -16.81
CA VAL A 10 -2.90 -21.60 -17.87
C VAL A 10 -3.55 -22.17 -19.13
N ARG A 11 -3.41 -21.48 -20.27
CA ARG A 11 -3.79 -21.97 -21.60
C ARG A 11 -2.55 -22.30 -22.43
N ILE A 12 -2.37 -23.59 -22.68
CA ILE A 12 -1.33 -24.17 -23.53
C ILE A 12 -1.90 -24.36 -24.93
N VAL A 13 -1.25 -23.76 -25.93
CA VAL A 13 -1.64 -23.91 -27.33
C VAL A 13 -0.58 -24.68 -28.09
N LEU A 14 -0.97 -25.81 -28.69
CA LEU A 14 -0.13 -26.66 -29.51
C LEU A 14 -0.24 -26.23 -30.98
N VAL A 15 0.87 -25.80 -31.56
CA VAL A 15 1.00 -25.46 -32.98
C VAL A 15 2.06 -26.34 -33.62
N GLY A 16 1.99 -26.55 -34.92
CA GLY A 16 2.91 -27.43 -35.62
C GLY A 16 2.30 -28.05 -36.86
N ASP A 17 3.16 -28.60 -37.69
CA ASP A 17 2.76 -29.16 -38.98
C ASP A 17 1.81 -30.36 -38.84
N GLU A 18 1.11 -30.69 -39.92
CA GLU A 18 0.31 -31.92 -39.95
C GLU A 18 1.22 -33.14 -39.82
N GLY A 19 0.80 -34.12 -39.02
CA GLY A 19 1.58 -35.34 -38.83
C GLY A 19 2.75 -35.24 -37.86
N CYS A 20 3.02 -34.07 -37.24
CA CYS A 20 4.03 -33.96 -36.17
C CYS A 20 3.61 -34.59 -34.83
N GLY A 21 2.33 -34.96 -34.68
CA GLY A 21 1.83 -35.74 -33.53
C GLY A 21 1.31 -34.92 -32.35
N LYS A 22 0.78 -33.70 -32.57
CA LYS A 22 0.14 -32.86 -31.54
C LYS A 22 -0.99 -33.58 -30.82
N THR A 23 -1.99 -34.06 -31.56
CA THR A 23 -3.14 -34.78 -31.00
C THR A 23 -2.71 -36.05 -30.26
N SER A 24 -1.71 -36.77 -30.79
CA SER A 24 -1.14 -37.94 -30.13
C SER A 24 -0.50 -37.60 -28.79
N LEU A 25 0.20 -36.47 -28.67
CA LEU A 25 0.77 -36.04 -27.39
C LEU A 25 -0.32 -35.73 -26.35
N VAL A 26 -1.40 -35.07 -26.75
CA VAL A 26 -2.49 -34.74 -25.82
C VAL A 26 -3.27 -35.99 -25.40
N MET A 27 -3.59 -36.88 -26.35
CA MET A 27 -4.28 -38.13 -26.03
C MET A 27 -3.43 -39.04 -25.14
N SER A 28 -2.12 -39.12 -25.41
CA SER A 28 -1.21 -39.88 -24.57
C SER A 28 -1.08 -39.29 -23.15
N LEU A 29 -1.13 -37.98 -22.99
CA LEU A 29 -1.19 -37.36 -21.66
C LEU A 29 -2.48 -37.75 -20.91
N LEU A 30 -3.62 -37.76 -21.61
CA LEU A 30 -4.93 -38.01 -21.01
C LEU A 30 -5.16 -39.47 -20.62
N GLU A 31 -4.75 -40.40 -21.47
CA GLU A 31 -4.93 -41.84 -21.25
C GLU A 31 -3.75 -42.47 -20.49
N ASP A 32 -2.66 -41.73 -20.28
CA ASP A 32 -1.40 -42.22 -19.70
C ASP A 32 -0.81 -43.44 -20.45
N GLU A 33 -1.16 -43.60 -21.73
CA GLU A 33 -0.67 -44.66 -22.61
C GLU A 33 -0.67 -44.25 -24.10
N TRP A 34 -0.08 -45.09 -24.96
CA TRP A 34 -0.13 -44.87 -26.41
C TRP A 34 -1.51 -45.20 -26.97
N VAL A 35 -2.08 -44.25 -27.74
CA VAL A 35 -3.38 -44.41 -28.40
C VAL A 35 -3.18 -44.60 -29.91
N ASP A 36 -3.47 -45.80 -30.41
CA ASP A 36 -3.29 -46.14 -31.84
C ASP A 36 -4.17 -45.31 -32.80
N ALA A 37 -5.36 -44.93 -32.34
CA ALA A 37 -6.34 -44.20 -33.15
C ALA A 37 -6.77 -42.91 -32.46
N VAL A 38 -6.14 -41.80 -32.84
CA VAL A 38 -6.49 -40.46 -32.35
C VAL A 38 -7.42 -39.72 -33.32
N PRO A 39 -8.34 -38.87 -32.83
CA PRO A 39 -9.17 -38.05 -33.70
C PRO A 39 -8.31 -37.08 -34.54
N ARG A 40 -8.86 -36.54 -35.64
CA ARG A 40 -8.14 -35.56 -36.47
C ARG A 40 -7.93 -34.21 -35.77
N ARG A 41 -8.83 -33.88 -34.86
CA ARG A 41 -8.84 -32.68 -34.03
C ARG A 41 -9.37 -33.08 -32.65
N LEU A 42 -8.74 -32.55 -31.62
CA LEU A 42 -9.24 -32.66 -30.25
C LEU A 42 -9.95 -31.37 -29.87
N ASP A 43 -11.09 -31.49 -29.18
CA ASP A 43 -11.72 -30.34 -28.53
C ASP A 43 -10.82 -29.82 -27.39
N ARG A 44 -11.10 -28.60 -26.91
CA ARG A 44 -10.38 -28.01 -25.78
C ARG A 44 -10.40 -28.97 -24.58
N VAL A 45 -9.23 -29.36 -24.12
CA VAL A 45 -9.05 -30.20 -22.93
C VAL A 45 -8.87 -29.29 -21.72
N LEU A 46 -9.55 -29.59 -20.62
CA LEU A 46 -9.40 -28.90 -19.34
C LEU A 46 -8.91 -29.90 -18.28
N ILE A 47 -7.73 -29.63 -17.73
CA ILE A 47 -7.13 -30.38 -16.63
C ILE A 47 -7.39 -29.60 -15.33
N PRO A 48 -8.14 -30.16 -14.38
CA PRO A 48 -8.39 -29.55 -13.08
C PRO A 48 -7.12 -29.30 -12.26
N ALA A 49 -7.15 -28.28 -11.40
CA ALA A 49 -6.02 -27.87 -10.56
C ALA A 49 -5.49 -28.99 -9.64
N ASP A 50 -6.36 -29.80 -9.06
CA ASP A 50 -6.00 -30.89 -8.16
C ASP A 50 -5.20 -32.03 -8.82
N VAL A 51 -5.18 -32.08 -10.16
CA VAL A 51 -4.42 -33.05 -10.95
C VAL A 51 -3.08 -32.49 -11.41
N THR A 52 -2.92 -31.15 -11.47
CA THR A 52 -1.67 -30.54 -11.96
C THR A 52 -0.64 -30.36 -10.83
N PRO A 53 0.66 -30.54 -11.11
CA PRO A 53 1.71 -30.38 -10.09
C PRO A 53 1.74 -29.00 -9.43
N GLU A 54 1.36 -27.96 -10.18
CA GLU A 54 1.37 -26.57 -9.72
C GLU A 54 0.03 -26.12 -9.13
N ASN A 55 -0.95 -27.03 -9.02
CA ASN A 55 -2.29 -26.75 -8.51
C ASN A 55 -3.01 -25.61 -9.25
N VAL A 56 -2.90 -25.61 -10.58
CA VAL A 56 -3.50 -24.63 -11.50
C VAL A 56 -4.38 -25.31 -12.53
N THR A 57 -5.50 -24.67 -12.88
CA THR A 57 -6.39 -25.17 -13.92
C THR A 57 -5.73 -24.96 -15.28
N THR A 58 -5.47 -26.05 -16.00
CA THR A 58 -4.75 -25.99 -17.29
C THR A 58 -5.68 -26.33 -18.44
N SER A 59 -5.71 -25.50 -19.48
CA SER A 59 -6.38 -25.84 -20.73
C SER A 59 -5.39 -26.09 -21.85
N ILE A 60 -5.60 -27.16 -22.61
CA ILE A 60 -4.77 -27.55 -23.76
C ILE A 60 -5.62 -27.44 -25.02
N VAL A 61 -5.10 -26.72 -26.01
CA VAL A 61 -5.74 -26.50 -27.31
C VAL A 61 -4.85 -27.06 -28.41
N ASP A 62 -5.37 -28.04 -29.15
CA ASP A 62 -4.72 -28.63 -30.33
C ASP A 62 -5.18 -27.91 -31.61
N LEU A 63 -4.28 -27.15 -32.24
CA LEU A 63 -4.59 -26.37 -33.45
C LEU A 63 -4.18 -27.13 -34.72
N SER A 64 -5.09 -27.28 -35.68
CA SER A 64 -4.85 -28.05 -36.92
C SER A 64 -4.91 -27.15 -38.17
N VAL A 65 -3.91 -27.26 -39.05
CA VAL A 65 -3.66 -26.27 -40.12
C VAL A 65 -4.63 -26.33 -41.30
N LYS A 66 -5.31 -27.46 -41.53
CA LYS A 66 -5.91 -27.75 -42.85
C LYS A 66 -7.26 -27.07 -43.13
N GLU A 67 -7.94 -26.48 -42.15
CA GLU A 67 -9.35 -26.04 -42.30
C GLU A 67 -9.70 -24.66 -41.72
N GLU A 68 -8.74 -23.92 -41.16
CA GLU A 68 -9.01 -22.68 -40.41
C GLU A 68 -8.49 -21.42 -41.13
N ASP A 69 -9.27 -20.34 -41.09
CA ASP A 69 -8.84 -19.01 -41.50
C ASP A 69 -7.59 -18.63 -40.69
N GLU A 70 -6.54 -18.14 -41.35
CA GLU A 70 -5.31 -17.69 -40.69
C GLU A 70 -5.61 -16.67 -39.58
N ASN A 71 -6.67 -15.86 -39.77
CA ASN A 71 -7.17 -14.94 -38.76
C ASN A 71 -7.71 -15.63 -37.50
N TRP A 72 -8.38 -16.79 -37.65
CA TRP A 72 -8.86 -17.58 -36.53
C TRP A 72 -7.69 -18.21 -35.77
N LEU A 73 -6.70 -18.75 -36.49
CA LEU A 73 -5.50 -19.33 -35.87
C LEU A 73 -4.74 -18.29 -35.05
N ILE A 74 -4.58 -17.09 -35.60
CA ILE A 74 -3.98 -15.94 -34.91
C ILE A 74 -4.81 -15.56 -33.67
N SER A 75 -6.14 -15.60 -33.75
CA SER A 75 -7.02 -15.31 -32.62
C SER A 75 -6.87 -16.32 -31.48
N GLU A 76 -6.72 -17.61 -31.79
CA GLU A 76 -6.48 -18.66 -30.80
C GLU A 76 -5.10 -18.54 -30.17
N ILE A 77 -4.08 -18.30 -30.99
CA ILE A 77 -2.71 -18.10 -30.52
C ILE A 77 -2.64 -16.89 -29.60
N ARG A 78 -3.31 -15.77 -29.93
CA ARG A 78 -3.32 -14.56 -29.10
C ARG A 78 -3.87 -14.78 -27.69
N GLN A 79 -4.69 -15.79 -27.49
CA GLN A 79 -5.25 -16.13 -26.18
C GLN A 79 -4.36 -17.12 -25.38
N ALA A 80 -3.26 -17.61 -25.97
CA ALA A 80 -2.35 -18.53 -25.30
C ALA A 80 -1.56 -17.84 -24.18
N ASN A 81 -1.36 -18.53 -23.06
CA ASN A 81 -0.36 -18.15 -22.07
C ASN A 81 1.02 -18.72 -22.41
N VAL A 82 1.06 -19.87 -23.10
CA VAL A 82 2.28 -20.52 -23.58
C VAL A 82 1.99 -21.27 -24.87
N ILE A 83 2.98 -21.28 -25.77
CA ILE A 83 2.86 -21.92 -27.08
C ILE A 83 3.84 -23.09 -27.15
N CYS A 84 3.34 -24.27 -27.46
CA CYS A 84 4.16 -25.45 -27.72
C CYS A 84 4.24 -25.65 -29.24
N VAL A 85 5.41 -25.38 -29.83
CA VAL A 85 5.68 -25.61 -31.25
C VAL A 85 6.17 -27.05 -31.43
N VAL A 86 5.27 -27.91 -31.89
CA VAL A 86 5.53 -29.33 -32.10
C VAL A 86 6.07 -29.58 -33.50
N TYR A 87 7.25 -30.17 -33.57
CA TYR A 87 7.89 -30.62 -34.80
C TYR A 87 8.26 -32.11 -34.70
N SER A 88 8.56 -32.73 -35.82
CA SER A 88 8.99 -34.12 -35.85
C SER A 88 10.50 -34.19 -35.99
N VAL A 89 11.18 -34.84 -35.03
CA VAL A 89 12.66 -34.95 -35.07
C VAL A 89 13.14 -35.75 -36.28
N THR A 90 12.30 -36.63 -36.82
CA THR A 90 12.59 -37.43 -38.01
C THR A 90 12.40 -36.68 -39.34
N GLU A 91 11.69 -35.54 -39.34
CA GLU A 91 11.33 -34.82 -40.56
C GLU A 91 11.92 -33.40 -40.59
N GLU A 92 13.02 -33.22 -41.31
CA GLU A 92 13.77 -31.96 -41.41
C GLU A 92 12.91 -30.77 -41.86
N SER A 93 11.97 -30.99 -42.78
CA SER A 93 11.07 -29.93 -43.27
C SER A 93 10.18 -29.31 -42.17
N THR A 94 9.88 -30.06 -41.12
CA THR A 94 9.09 -29.55 -39.98
C THR A 94 9.93 -28.65 -39.07
N VAL A 95 11.25 -28.88 -39.00
CA VAL A 95 12.21 -28.04 -38.28
C VAL A 95 12.39 -26.71 -38.99
N ASP A 96 12.59 -26.72 -40.31
CA ASP A 96 12.75 -25.49 -41.10
C ASP A 96 11.49 -24.59 -41.05
N ARG A 97 10.31 -25.19 -40.87
CA ARG A 97 9.03 -24.48 -40.72
C ARG A 97 8.84 -23.78 -39.39
N ILE A 98 9.63 -24.11 -38.36
CA ILE A 98 9.62 -23.37 -37.09
C ILE A 98 9.96 -21.90 -37.36
N GLN A 99 11.06 -21.65 -38.08
CA GLN A 99 11.51 -20.29 -38.40
C GLN A 99 10.73 -19.64 -39.55
N THR A 100 10.36 -20.42 -40.58
CA THR A 100 9.76 -19.86 -41.80
C THR A 100 8.25 -19.65 -41.72
N LYS A 101 7.55 -20.32 -40.79
CA LYS A 101 6.10 -20.26 -40.66
C LYS A 101 5.64 -19.99 -39.23
N TRP A 102 6.03 -20.82 -38.27
CA TRP A 102 5.43 -20.80 -36.93
C TRP A 102 5.83 -19.57 -36.11
N PHE A 103 7.10 -19.18 -36.07
CA PHE A 103 7.52 -17.93 -35.42
C PHE A 103 6.94 -16.68 -36.07
N PRO A 104 6.95 -16.50 -37.41
CA PRO A 104 6.26 -15.38 -38.05
C PRO A 104 4.79 -15.25 -37.62
N LEU A 105 4.08 -16.38 -37.53
CA LEU A 105 2.67 -16.39 -37.17
C LEU A 105 2.43 -16.05 -35.68
N ILE A 106 3.30 -16.55 -34.79
CA ILE A 106 3.29 -16.19 -33.37
C ILE A 106 3.56 -14.69 -33.19
N ARG A 107 4.58 -14.16 -33.88
CA ARG A 107 4.92 -12.72 -33.86
C ARG A 107 3.84 -11.85 -34.48
N GLN A 108 3.10 -12.34 -35.48
CA GLN A 108 1.92 -11.66 -36.02
C GLN A 108 0.77 -11.61 -34.99
N ALA A 109 0.63 -12.65 -34.16
CA ALA A 109 -0.42 -12.72 -33.15
C ALA A 109 -0.17 -11.80 -31.95
N PHE A 110 1.07 -11.76 -31.44
CA PHE A 110 1.44 -11.04 -30.21
C PHE A 110 2.26 -9.76 -30.43
N GLY A 111 2.83 -9.54 -31.62
CA GLY A 111 3.83 -8.52 -31.90
C GLY A 111 5.26 -9.07 -31.90
N GLU A 112 6.19 -8.31 -32.46
CA GLU A 112 7.59 -8.74 -32.67
C GLU A 112 8.38 -8.96 -31.37
N TYR A 113 8.03 -8.23 -30.29
CA TYR A 113 8.72 -8.26 -29.00
C TYR A 113 7.83 -8.81 -27.87
N HIS A 114 7.10 -9.89 -28.14
CA HIS A 114 6.20 -10.47 -27.16
C HIS A 114 6.93 -11.19 -26.02
N GLU A 115 6.32 -11.16 -24.83
CA GLU A 115 6.85 -11.84 -23.64
C GLU A 115 6.33 -13.28 -23.49
N THR A 116 5.31 -13.69 -24.25
CA THR A 116 4.70 -15.04 -24.19
C THR A 116 5.75 -16.14 -24.43
N PRO A 117 5.90 -17.11 -23.51
CA PRO A 117 6.89 -18.18 -23.63
C PRO A 117 6.54 -19.17 -24.76
N VAL A 118 7.59 -19.64 -25.44
CA VAL A 118 7.49 -20.69 -26.46
C VAL A 118 8.34 -21.89 -26.05
N ILE A 119 7.76 -23.08 -26.17
CA ILE A 119 8.45 -24.35 -25.95
C ILE A 119 8.54 -25.10 -27.27
N LEU A 120 9.75 -25.48 -27.65
CA LEU A 120 9.97 -26.33 -28.81
C LEU A 120 9.80 -27.80 -28.40
N VAL A 121 8.93 -28.52 -29.09
CA VAL A 121 8.60 -29.91 -28.76
C VAL A 121 9.01 -30.81 -29.92
N GLY A 122 10.13 -31.52 -29.76
CA GLY A 122 10.64 -32.48 -30.75
C GLY A 122 10.01 -33.84 -30.55
N ASN A 123 8.94 -34.16 -31.28
CA ASN A 123 8.22 -35.42 -31.16
C ASN A 123 8.76 -36.50 -32.13
N LYS A 124 8.38 -37.77 -31.88
CA LYS A 124 8.83 -38.98 -32.59
C LYS A 124 10.32 -39.32 -32.38
N SER A 125 10.85 -39.03 -31.18
CA SER A 125 12.24 -39.38 -30.82
C SER A 125 12.52 -40.88 -30.68
N ASP A 126 11.51 -41.73 -30.89
CA ASP A 126 11.66 -43.18 -31.04
C ASP A 126 12.21 -43.61 -32.41
N GLY A 127 12.33 -42.68 -33.37
CA GLY A 127 12.93 -42.93 -34.69
C GLY A 127 14.46 -43.01 -34.69
N THR A 128 15.03 -43.52 -35.77
CA THR A 128 16.49 -43.67 -35.95
C THR A 128 17.20 -42.41 -36.47
N ALA A 129 16.45 -41.41 -36.95
CA ALA A 129 16.96 -40.14 -37.46
C ALA A 129 16.74 -39.05 -36.41
N ASN A 130 17.76 -38.24 -36.14
CA ASN A 130 17.68 -37.15 -35.16
C ASN A 130 18.23 -35.85 -35.74
N ASN A 131 17.35 -34.85 -35.92
CA ASN A 131 17.71 -33.53 -36.45
C ASN A 131 17.96 -32.48 -35.35
N THR A 132 18.30 -32.90 -34.13
CA THR A 132 18.47 -32.02 -32.95
C THR A 132 19.53 -30.94 -33.13
N ASP A 133 20.58 -31.21 -33.92
CA ASP A 133 21.70 -30.29 -34.12
C ASP A 133 21.25 -28.94 -34.71
N LYS A 134 20.12 -28.90 -35.41
CA LYS A 134 19.55 -27.67 -35.97
C LYS A 134 18.75 -26.84 -34.97
N ILE A 135 18.39 -27.37 -33.81
CA ILE A 135 17.52 -26.70 -32.85
C ILE A 135 18.28 -25.69 -32.00
N LEU A 136 19.52 -26.00 -31.61
CA LEU A 136 20.32 -25.11 -30.77
C LEU A 136 20.48 -23.70 -31.38
N PRO A 137 20.82 -23.54 -32.68
CA PRO A 137 20.84 -22.21 -33.31
C PRO A 137 19.47 -21.52 -33.35
N ILE A 138 18.37 -22.28 -33.44
CA ILE A 138 17.01 -21.71 -33.41
C ILE A 138 16.72 -21.14 -32.02
N MET A 139 17.11 -21.85 -30.96
CA MET A 139 16.96 -21.37 -29.58
C MET A 139 17.81 -20.12 -29.33
N GLU A 140 19.06 -20.12 -29.75
CA GLU A 140 19.97 -18.97 -29.59
C GLU A 140 19.50 -17.73 -30.37
N ALA A 141 18.86 -17.91 -31.53
CA ALA A 141 18.38 -16.82 -32.36
C ALA A 141 17.01 -16.24 -31.93
N ASN A 142 16.25 -16.93 -31.08
CA ASN A 142 14.87 -16.55 -30.75
C ASN A 142 14.68 -16.55 -29.23
N THR A 143 14.75 -15.37 -28.62
CA THR A 143 14.71 -15.19 -27.16
C THR A 143 13.37 -15.58 -26.54
N GLU A 144 12.33 -15.78 -27.34
CA GLU A 144 11.01 -16.28 -26.92
C GLU A 144 10.97 -17.76 -26.62
N VAL A 145 11.99 -18.51 -27.08
CA VAL A 145 12.12 -19.92 -26.77
C VAL A 145 12.69 -20.09 -25.37
N GLU A 146 11.88 -20.65 -24.47
CA GLU A 146 12.30 -20.89 -23.08
C GLU A 146 13.04 -22.21 -22.93
N THR A 147 12.55 -23.26 -23.57
CA THR A 147 13.18 -24.58 -23.55
C THR A 147 12.80 -25.41 -24.77
N CYS A 148 13.59 -26.46 -25.01
CA CYS A 148 13.29 -27.49 -25.99
C CYS A 148 13.22 -28.85 -25.30
N VAL A 149 12.16 -29.60 -25.56
CA VAL A 149 11.95 -30.94 -25.01
C VAL A 149 11.78 -31.94 -26.15
N GLU A 150 12.66 -32.94 -26.19
CA GLU A 150 12.47 -34.09 -27.07
C GLU A 150 11.58 -35.13 -26.40
N CYS A 151 10.59 -35.63 -27.12
CA CYS A 151 9.56 -36.54 -26.60
C CYS A 151 9.19 -37.62 -27.62
N SER A 152 8.44 -38.61 -27.16
CA SER A 152 7.77 -39.57 -28.02
C SER A 152 6.45 -39.96 -27.40
N ALA A 153 5.34 -39.56 -28.06
CA ALA A 153 4.00 -40.00 -27.67
C ALA A 153 3.89 -41.55 -27.69
N ARG A 154 4.63 -42.22 -28.57
CA ARG A 154 4.57 -43.68 -28.72
C ARG A 154 5.20 -44.44 -27.56
N THR A 155 6.32 -43.95 -27.05
CA THR A 155 7.05 -44.59 -25.94
C THR A 155 6.76 -43.94 -24.59
N MET A 156 5.85 -42.96 -24.55
CA MET A 156 5.53 -42.14 -23.38
C MET A 156 6.73 -41.33 -22.84
N LYS A 157 7.79 -41.16 -23.63
CA LYS A 157 8.98 -40.42 -23.22
C LYS A 157 8.69 -38.92 -23.20
N ASN A 158 8.92 -38.28 -22.06
CA ASN A 158 8.83 -36.83 -21.85
C ASN A 158 7.46 -36.19 -22.17
N VAL A 159 6.37 -36.96 -22.18
CA VAL A 159 5.03 -36.45 -22.52
C VAL A 159 4.55 -35.49 -21.42
N SER A 160 4.59 -35.92 -20.16
CA SER A 160 4.18 -35.12 -19.00
C SER A 160 5.08 -33.90 -18.79
N GLU A 161 6.37 -34.05 -19.08
CA GLU A 161 7.41 -33.03 -18.93
C GLU A 161 7.14 -31.81 -19.81
N ILE A 162 6.62 -31.98 -21.04
CA ILE A 162 6.25 -30.85 -21.92
C ILE A 162 5.23 -29.94 -21.24
N PHE A 163 4.15 -30.53 -20.73
CA PHE A 163 3.05 -29.79 -20.11
C PHE A 163 3.47 -29.22 -18.76
N TYR A 164 4.31 -29.94 -18.00
CA TYR A 164 4.93 -29.43 -16.80
C TYR A 164 5.80 -28.19 -17.07
N TYR A 165 6.71 -28.25 -18.04
CA TYR A 165 7.53 -27.10 -18.42
C TYR A 165 6.70 -25.95 -18.99
N ALA A 166 5.61 -26.25 -19.71
CA ALA A 166 4.66 -25.24 -20.20
C ALA A 166 3.95 -24.49 -19.07
N GLN A 167 3.49 -25.20 -18.04
CA GLN A 167 2.94 -24.57 -16.83
C GLN A 167 4.01 -23.75 -16.13
N LYS A 168 5.20 -24.33 -15.92
CA LYS A 168 6.32 -23.68 -15.22
C LYS A 168 6.74 -22.37 -15.90
N ALA A 169 6.80 -22.34 -17.23
CA ALA A 169 7.13 -21.16 -18.04
C ALA A 169 6.18 -19.96 -17.80
N VAL A 170 4.89 -20.25 -17.63
CA VAL A 170 3.86 -19.23 -17.38
C VAL A 170 3.88 -18.78 -15.92
N ILE A 171 4.02 -19.73 -15.01
CA ILE A 171 3.95 -19.46 -13.57
C ILE A 171 5.24 -18.80 -13.09
N TYR A 172 6.41 -19.16 -13.61
CA TYR A 172 7.70 -18.66 -13.13
C TYR A 172 8.56 -18.11 -14.28
N PRO A 173 8.08 -17.10 -15.02
CA PRO A 173 8.79 -16.65 -16.21
C PRO A 173 10.17 -16.09 -15.87
N THR A 174 11.16 -16.48 -16.66
CA THR A 174 12.56 -16.09 -16.42
C THR A 174 12.83 -14.65 -16.90
N ARG A 175 12.20 -14.23 -18.01
CA ARG A 175 12.45 -12.93 -18.68
C ARG A 175 12.27 -11.69 -17.79
N PRO A 176 11.24 -11.57 -16.94
CA PRO A 176 11.13 -10.43 -16.04
C PRO A 176 12.29 -10.36 -15.04
N LEU A 177 12.87 -11.51 -14.66
CA LEU A 177 13.92 -11.61 -13.65
C LEU A 177 15.32 -11.40 -14.22
N TYR A 178 15.59 -11.96 -15.39
CA TYR A 178 16.95 -12.12 -15.92
C TYR A 178 17.04 -11.72 -17.39
N ASP A 179 18.09 -10.96 -17.69
CA ASP A 179 18.48 -10.57 -19.04
C ASP A 179 19.60 -11.52 -19.51
N ALA A 180 19.28 -12.33 -20.52
CA ALA A 180 20.17 -13.34 -21.06
C ALA A 180 21.37 -12.75 -21.83
N ASP A 181 21.21 -11.57 -22.42
CA ASP A 181 22.26 -10.90 -23.20
C ASP A 181 23.33 -10.33 -22.27
N THR A 182 22.91 -9.67 -21.19
CA THR A 182 23.82 -9.09 -20.20
C THR A 182 24.24 -10.06 -19.10
N LYS A 183 23.56 -11.21 -19.01
CA LYS A 183 23.71 -12.20 -17.93
C LYS A 183 23.54 -11.60 -16.53
N GLN A 184 22.55 -10.73 -16.38
CA GLN A 184 22.27 -10.04 -15.12
C GLN A 184 20.79 -10.05 -14.79
N LEU A 185 20.49 -9.80 -13.51
CA LEU A 185 19.13 -9.46 -13.10
C LEU A 185 18.67 -8.17 -13.79
N THR A 186 17.42 -8.14 -14.23
CA THR A 186 16.80 -6.91 -14.77
C THR A 186 16.72 -5.83 -13.68
N ASP A 187 16.64 -4.55 -14.08
CA ASP A 187 16.48 -3.45 -13.13
C ASP A 187 15.20 -3.55 -12.31
N ARG A 188 14.13 -4.12 -12.88
CA ARG A 188 12.86 -4.34 -12.17
C ARG A 188 13.04 -5.41 -11.08
N ALA A 189 13.72 -6.51 -11.40
CA ALA A 189 14.01 -7.57 -10.45
C ALA A 189 14.95 -7.11 -9.34
N LYS A 190 16.02 -6.37 -9.69
CA LYS A 190 16.93 -5.73 -8.72
C LYS A 190 16.15 -4.83 -7.75
N LYS A 191 15.30 -3.93 -8.26
CA LYS A 191 14.47 -3.05 -7.40
C LYS A 191 13.54 -3.83 -6.47
N ALA A 192 12.91 -4.89 -6.97
CA ALA A 192 12.02 -5.72 -6.16
C ALA A 192 12.78 -6.44 -5.03
N LEU A 193 13.92 -7.06 -5.36
CA LEU A 193 14.77 -7.75 -4.39
C LEU A 193 15.44 -6.80 -3.39
N ILE A 194 15.81 -5.58 -3.80
CA ILE A 194 16.30 -4.54 -2.87
C ILE A 194 15.23 -4.21 -1.82
N ARG A 195 13.95 -4.09 -2.22
CA ARG A 195 12.86 -3.89 -1.27
C ARG A 195 12.72 -5.07 -0.32
N VAL A 196 12.76 -6.30 -0.83
CA VAL A 196 12.72 -7.52 -0.01
C VAL A 196 13.85 -7.49 1.03
N PHE A 197 15.09 -7.21 0.60
CA PHE A 197 16.25 -7.10 1.48
C PHE A 197 16.01 -6.08 2.60
N LYS A 198 15.61 -4.84 2.25
CA LYS A 198 15.37 -3.77 3.23
C LYS A 198 14.26 -4.06 4.23
N ILE A 199 13.27 -4.88 3.86
CA ILE A 199 12.20 -5.32 4.78
C ILE A 199 12.73 -6.43 5.72
N CYS A 200 13.65 -7.27 5.25
CA CYS A 200 14.20 -8.39 6.02
C CYS A 200 15.33 -7.98 6.97
N ASP A 201 16.11 -6.98 6.59
CA ASP A 201 17.07 -6.28 7.45
C ASP A 201 16.26 -5.56 8.55
N ARG A 202 16.26 -6.09 9.77
CA ARG A 202 15.37 -5.63 10.86
C ARG A 202 16.02 -4.56 11.71
N ASP A 203 17.33 -4.57 11.84
CA ASP A 203 18.09 -3.60 12.62
C ASP A 203 18.69 -2.46 11.77
N ASN A 204 18.47 -2.49 10.45
CA ASN A 204 18.91 -1.47 9.48
C ASN A 204 20.43 -1.31 9.45
N ASP A 205 21.18 -2.38 9.74
CA ASP A 205 22.64 -2.35 9.71
C ASP A 205 23.22 -2.53 8.30
N GLY A 206 22.37 -2.86 7.32
CA GLY A 206 22.72 -3.07 5.91
C GLY A 206 23.17 -4.50 5.59
N TYR A 207 23.04 -5.43 6.53
CA TYR A 207 23.38 -6.84 6.40
C TYR A 207 22.16 -7.72 6.73
N LEU A 208 22.23 -8.99 6.33
CA LEU A 208 21.33 -10.02 6.84
C LEU A 208 22.14 -11.01 7.67
N SER A 209 22.01 -10.87 8.98
CA SER A 209 22.57 -11.81 9.96
C SER A 209 21.97 -13.21 9.83
N ASP A 210 22.58 -14.21 10.47
CA ASP A 210 22.02 -15.58 10.50
C ASP A 210 20.61 -15.64 11.07
N THR A 211 20.29 -14.75 12.01
CA THR A 211 18.95 -14.66 12.60
C THR A 211 17.94 -14.16 11.56
N GLU A 212 18.29 -13.09 10.84
CA GLU A 212 17.43 -12.50 9.82
C GLU A 212 17.29 -13.37 8.58
N LEU A 213 18.38 -14.04 8.15
CA LEU A 213 18.33 -15.02 7.07
C LEU A 213 17.43 -16.20 7.41
N ASN A 214 17.52 -16.72 8.64
CA ASN A 214 16.62 -17.79 9.09
C ASN A 214 15.17 -17.33 9.15
N ASP A 215 14.91 -16.11 9.61
CA ASP A 215 13.55 -15.57 9.67
C ASP A 215 12.97 -15.28 8.28
N PHE A 216 13.79 -14.74 7.37
CA PHE A 216 13.46 -14.58 5.96
C PHE A 216 13.07 -15.92 5.33
N GLN A 217 13.83 -16.98 5.62
CA GLN A 217 13.56 -18.27 5.05
C GLN A 217 12.33 -18.95 5.64
N LYS A 218 12.14 -18.88 6.96
CA LYS A 218 10.88 -19.35 7.59
C LYS A 218 9.68 -18.63 7.01
N LEU A 219 9.80 -17.31 6.76
CA LEU A 219 8.76 -16.51 6.15
C LEU A 219 8.43 -16.98 4.72
N CYS A 220 9.45 -17.19 3.88
CA CYS A 220 9.27 -17.51 2.46
C CYS A 220 8.93 -18.99 2.20
N PHE A 221 9.58 -19.90 2.92
CA PHE A 221 9.57 -21.35 2.64
C PHE A 221 9.05 -22.21 3.79
N GLY A 222 8.77 -21.63 4.97
CA GLY A 222 8.22 -22.34 6.12
C GLY A 222 9.23 -23.20 6.90
N ILE A 223 10.47 -23.31 6.43
CA ILE A 223 11.51 -24.18 7.01
C ILE A 223 12.78 -23.35 7.21
N PRO A 224 13.41 -23.37 8.40
CA PRO A 224 14.70 -22.71 8.64
C PRO A 224 15.87 -23.50 8.01
N LEU A 225 16.98 -22.81 7.74
CA LEU A 225 18.24 -23.42 7.32
C LEU A 225 18.93 -24.02 8.55
N THR A 226 19.67 -25.10 8.32
CA THR A 226 20.69 -25.54 9.27
C THR A 226 21.88 -24.60 9.21
N SER A 227 22.65 -24.51 10.29
CA SER A 227 23.89 -23.72 10.33
C SER A 227 24.86 -24.08 9.20
N THR A 228 24.99 -25.38 8.91
CA THR A 228 25.81 -25.88 7.79
C THR A 228 25.34 -25.35 6.44
N ALA A 229 24.03 -25.31 6.21
CA ALA A 229 23.48 -24.86 4.94
C ALA A 229 23.58 -23.33 4.79
N LEU A 230 23.52 -22.56 5.89
CA LEU A 230 23.83 -21.13 5.88
C LEU A 230 25.28 -20.87 5.50
N GLU A 231 26.23 -21.60 6.10
CA GLU A 231 27.64 -21.50 5.73
C GLU A 231 27.88 -21.83 4.25
N ASP A 232 27.23 -22.88 3.73
CA ASP A 232 27.36 -23.27 2.33
C ASP A 232 26.79 -22.19 1.38
N VAL A 233 25.70 -21.52 1.75
CA VAL A 233 25.16 -20.36 1.00
C VAL A 233 26.16 -19.21 1.03
N LYS A 234 26.69 -18.85 2.20
CA LYS A 234 27.68 -17.75 2.33
C LYS A 234 28.95 -18.04 1.53
N ARG A 235 29.46 -19.27 1.57
CA ARG A 235 30.63 -19.69 0.76
C ARG A 235 30.34 -19.57 -0.72
N ALA A 236 29.20 -20.07 -1.19
CA ALA A 236 28.81 -19.97 -2.59
C ALA A 236 28.69 -18.51 -3.06
N VAL A 237 28.23 -17.60 -2.20
CA VAL A 237 28.20 -16.17 -2.49
C VAL A 237 29.61 -15.58 -2.50
N ALA A 238 30.43 -15.87 -1.50
CA ALA A 238 31.79 -15.35 -1.40
C ALA A 238 32.68 -15.77 -2.59
N ASP A 239 32.50 -17.00 -3.09
CA ASP A 239 33.25 -17.52 -4.25
C ASP A 239 32.92 -16.77 -5.55
N GLY A 240 31.67 -16.33 -5.73
CA GLY A 240 31.22 -15.64 -6.95
C GLY A 240 31.09 -14.12 -6.85
N CYS A 241 30.96 -13.59 -5.62
CA CYS A 241 30.84 -12.18 -5.30
C CYS A 241 31.62 -11.91 -3.99
N PRO A 242 32.91 -11.54 -4.07
CA PRO A 242 33.76 -11.32 -2.90
C PRO A 242 33.22 -10.25 -1.94
N ASP A 243 32.56 -9.22 -2.46
CA ASP A 243 31.92 -8.14 -1.69
C ASP A 243 30.48 -8.50 -1.25
N GLY A 244 30.07 -9.75 -1.44
CA GLY A 244 28.71 -10.21 -1.12
C GLY A 244 28.50 -10.65 0.33
N VAL A 245 29.59 -10.95 1.05
CA VAL A 245 29.56 -11.38 2.45
C VAL A 245 30.54 -10.55 3.26
N ALA A 246 30.07 -9.94 4.35
CA ALA A 246 30.90 -9.20 5.28
C ALA A 246 30.47 -9.49 6.71
N SER A 247 31.43 -9.55 7.64
CA SER A 247 31.17 -9.81 9.06
C SER A 247 30.32 -11.07 9.33
N ASP A 248 30.52 -12.12 8.52
CA ASP A 248 29.70 -13.35 8.55
C ASP A 248 28.19 -13.10 8.33
N ALA A 249 27.84 -12.06 7.59
CA ALA A 249 26.47 -11.72 7.22
C ALA A 249 26.37 -11.44 5.71
N LEU A 250 25.16 -11.60 5.15
CA LEU A 250 24.94 -11.42 3.73
C LEU A 250 24.65 -9.94 3.43
N MET A 251 25.45 -9.33 2.54
CA MET A 251 25.22 -7.97 2.09
C MET A 251 24.18 -7.91 0.96
N LEU A 252 23.65 -6.73 0.67
CA LEU A 252 22.72 -6.53 -0.45
C LEU A 252 23.27 -7.06 -1.79
N ALA A 253 24.54 -6.82 -2.09
CA ALA A 253 25.19 -7.33 -3.29
C ALA A 253 25.19 -8.86 -3.33
N GLY A 254 25.49 -9.50 -2.21
CA GLY A 254 25.46 -10.95 -2.05
C GLY A 254 24.05 -11.53 -2.17
N PHE A 255 23.04 -10.85 -1.62
CA PHE A 255 21.63 -11.23 -1.74
C PHE A 255 21.15 -11.21 -3.19
N LEU A 256 21.49 -10.17 -3.95
CA LEU A 256 21.20 -10.09 -5.38
C LEU A 256 21.93 -11.18 -6.16
N PHE A 257 23.21 -11.41 -5.85
CA PHE A 257 24.01 -12.46 -6.47
C PHE A 257 23.46 -13.87 -6.18
N LEU A 258 22.98 -14.13 -4.97
CA LEU A 258 22.36 -15.41 -4.60
C LEU A 258 21.12 -15.70 -5.47
N HIS A 259 20.27 -14.70 -5.69
CA HIS A 259 19.12 -14.84 -6.57
C HIS A 259 19.50 -15.01 -8.05
N LEU A 260 20.57 -14.36 -8.50
CA LEU A 260 21.15 -14.59 -9.82
C LEU A 260 21.62 -16.05 -9.97
N LEU A 261 22.35 -16.59 -8.99
CA LEU A 261 22.80 -17.98 -8.97
C LEU A 261 21.63 -18.98 -9.02
N PHE A 262 20.52 -18.71 -8.34
CA PHE A 262 19.33 -19.56 -8.44
C PHE A 262 18.78 -19.60 -9.87
N ILE A 263 18.72 -18.44 -10.54
CA ILE A 263 18.21 -18.35 -11.91
C ILE A 263 19.15 -19.06 -12.89
N GLU A 264 20.46 -18.82 -12.81
CA GLU A 264 21.47 -19.47 -13.67
C GLU A 264 21.49 -21.01 -13.51
N ARG A 265 21.12 -21.51 -12.32
CA ARG A 265 20.98 -22.95 -12.05
C ARG A 265 19.60 -23.51 -12.40
N GLY A 266 18.74 -22.74 -13.07
CA GLY A 266 17.40 -23.16 -13.49
C GLY A 266 16.37 -23.26 -12.36
N ARG A 267 16.65 -22.65 -11.20
CA ARG A 267 15.81 -22.66 -9.98
C ARG A 267 15.12 -21.31 -9.73
N HIS A 268 14.71 -20.64 -10.79
CA HIS A 268 14.07 -19.32 -10.74
C HIS A 268 12.73 -19.33 -9.96
N GLU A 269 12.07 -20.48 -9.80
CA GLU A 269 10.90 -20.65 -8.92
C GLU A 269 11.17 -20.20 -7.48
N THR A 270 12.41 -20.36 -7.00
CA THR A 270 12.83 -19.95 -5.66
C THR A 270 12.76 -18.43 -5.51
N THR A 271 13.20 -17.70 -6.53
CA THR A 271 13.14 -16.23 -6.58
C THR A 271 11.69 -15.75 -6.66
N TRP A 272 10.86 -16.39 -7.49
CA TRP A 272 9.44 -16.07 -7.59
C TRP A 272 8.66 -16.35 -6.30
N ALA A 273 8.96 -17.44 -5.59
CA ALA A 273 8.34 -17.75 -4.30
C ALA A 273 8.60 -16.63 -3.29
N VAL A 274 9.83 -16.12 -3.24
CA VAL A 274 10.19 -14.94 -2.42
C VAL A 274 9.39 -13.73 -2.88
N LEU A 275 9.45 -13.36 -4.16
CA LEU A 275 8.77 -12.16 -4.68
C LEU A 275 7.26 -12.17 -4.37
N ARG A 276 6.58 -13.31 -4.59
CA ARG A 276 5.15 -13.46 -4.29
C ARG A 276 4.83 -13.33 -2.81
N LYS A 277 5.70 -13.83 -1.93
CA LYS A 277 5.54 -13.66 -0.47
C LYS A 277 5.56 -12.18 -0.05
N PHE A 278 6.19 -11.32 -0.85
CA PHE A 278 6.28 -9.88 -0.63
C PHE A 278 5.29 -9.05 -1.47
N GLY A 279 4.30 -9.73 -2.07
CA GLY A 279 3.17 -9.12 -2.79
C GLY A 279 3.40 -8.87 -4.28
N TYR A 280 4.51 -9.35 -4.86
CA TYR A 280 4.79 -9.15 -6.29
C TYR A 280 4.05 -10.14 -7.18
N GLU A 281 3.53 -9.63 -8.28
CA GLU A 281 2.99 -10.40 -9.40
C GLU A 281 4.05 -10.65 -10.46
N THR A 282 3.69 -11.42 -11.49
CA THR A 282 4.54 -11.77 -12.63
C THR A 282 5.13 -10.56 -13.37
N SER A 283 4.47 -9.40 -13.32
CA SER A 283 4.98 -8.15 -13.91
C SER A 283 6.03 -7.43 -13.04
N LEU A 284 6.43 -8.00 -11.90
CA LEU A 284 7.27 -7.38 -10.87
C LEU A 284 6.70 -6.06 -10.32
N LYS A 285 5.37 -5.95 -10.32
CA LYS A 285 4.63 -4.90 -9.62
C LYS A 285 3.94 -5.53 -8.41
N LEU A 286 3.70 -4.72 -7.38
CA LEU A 286 2.89 -5.17 -6.25
C LEU A 286 1.45 -5.31 -6.71
N ALA A 287 0.79 -6.39 -6.29
CA ALA A 287 -0.58 -6.69 -6.61
C ALA A 287 -1.52 -5.55 -6.16
N GLU A 288 -2.57 -5.27 -6.93
CA GLU A 288 -3.50 -4.18 -6.60
C GLU A 288 -4.24 -4.44 -5.29
N ASP A 289 -4.59 -5.69 -4.99
CA ASP A 289 -5.25 -6.08 -3.74
C ASP A 289 -4.31 -6.05 -2.52
N TYR A 290 -3.01 -6.24 -2.74
CA TYR A 290 -1.96 -6.06 -1.74
C TYR A 290 -1.80 -4.57 -1.36
N LEU A 291 -1.85 -3.67 -2.35
CA LEU A 291 -1.73 -2.22 -2.16
C LEU A 291 -3.03 -1.56 -1.67
N TYR A 292 -4.17 -1.98 -2.23
CA TYR A 292 -5.47 -1.33 -2.08
C TYR A 292 -6.54 -2.35 -1.69
N PRO A 293 -6.46 -2.91 -0.48
CA PRO A 293 -7.44 -3.88 -0.07
C PRO A 293 -8.83 -3.22 0.03
N ARG A 294 -9.86 -4.00 -0.33
CA ARG A 294 -11.23 -3.50 -0.36
C ARG A 294 -11.74 -3.26 1.06
N VAL A 295 -12.13 -2.01 1.35
CA VAL A 295 -12.77 -1.63 2.62
C VAL A 295 -13.93 -0.69 2.36
N THR A 296 -15.03 -0.90 3.09
CA THR A 296 -16.19 0.01 3.07
C THR A 296 -16.26 0.73 4.40
N ILE A 297 -16.26 2.06 4.37
CA ILE A 297 -16.38 2.90 5.57
C ILE A 297 -17.84 3.33 5.70
N PRO A 298 -18.57 2.90 6.73
CA PRO A 298 -19.95 3.32 6.94
C PRO A 298 -20.07 4.83 7.20
N VAL A 299 -21.23 5.40 6.87
CA VAL A 299 -21.50 6.83 7.11
C VAL A 299 -21.43 7.12 8.60
N GLY A 300 -20.66 8.16 8.97
CA GLY A 300 -20.48 8.56 10.36
C GLY A 300 -19.39 7.80 11.11
N CYS A 301 -18.71 6.85 10.47
CA CYS A 301 -17.46 6.24 10.95
C CYS A 301 -16.25 7.03 10.44
N SER A 302 -15.09 6.78 11.05
CA SER A 302 -13.79 7.26 10.62
C SER A 302 -12.76 6.13 10.65
N THR A 303 -11.57 6.38 10.14
CA THR A 303 -10.48 5.41 10.09
C THR A 303 -9.32 5.88 10.95
N GLU A 304 -8.73 4.93 11.70
CA GLU A 304 -7.57 5.15 12.54
C GLU A 304 -6.62 3.97 12.40
N LEU A 305 -5.35 4.14 12.78
CA LEU A 305 -4.44 3.00 12.89
C LEU A 305 -4.95 2.01 13.95
N SER A 306 -4.86 0.72 13.64
CA SER A 306 -5.04 -0.37 14.60
C SER A 306 -3.86 -0.40 15.59
N PRO A 307 -3.98 -1.10 16.73
CA PRO A 307 -2.84 -1.35 17.61
C PRO A 307 -1.63 -1.94 16.87
N GLU A 308 -1.86 -2.87 15.94
CA GLU A 308 -0.85 -3.50 15.09
C GLU A 308 -0.22 -2.50 14.13
N GLY A 309 -1.03 -1.61 13.54
CA GLY A 309 -0.58 -0.51 12.69
C GLY A 309 0.32 0.46 13.46
N VAL A 310 -0.09 0.86 14.67
CA VAL A 310 0.69 1.75 15.56
C VAL A 310 2.01 1.11 15.95
N GLN A 311 2.01 -0.17 16.32
CA GLN A 311 3.24 -0.89 16.68
C GLN A 311 4.20 -0.96 15.49
N PHE A 312 3.68 -1.24 14.29
CA PHE A 312 4.49 -1.32 13.09
C PHE A 312 5.17 0.01 12.74
N VAL A 313 4.41 1.11 12.67
CA VAL A 313 4.99 2.41 12.33
C VAL A 313 5.95 2.91 13.42
N SER A 314 5.67 2.60 14.69
CA SER A 314 6.60 2.93 15.78
C SER A 314 7.92 2.16 15.66
N ALA A 315 7.86 0.86 15.37
CA ALA A 315 9.05 0.05 15.14
C ALA A 315 9.86 0.53 13.93
N LEU A 316 9.18 1.01 12.87
CA LEU A 316 9.86 1.63 11.74
C LEU A 316 10.57 2.93 12.12
N PHE A 317 9.98 3.77 12.97
CA PHE A 317 10.67 4.96 13.46
C PHE A 317 11.95 4.56 14.21
N GLU A 318 11.84 3.66 15.18
CA GLU A 318 12.98 3.20 15.99
C GLU A 318 14.09 2.54 15.15
N LYS A 319 13.71 1.84 14.08
CA LYS A 319 14.64 1.21 13.15
C LYS A 319 15.48 2.24 12.36
N TYR A 320 14.90 3.38 12.01
CA TYR A 320 15.53 4.38 11.14
C TYR A 320 16.02 5.64 11.88
N ASP A 321 15.74 5.77 13.18
CA ASP A 321 16.38 6.73 14.09
C ASP A 321 17.77 6.18 14.48
N GLU A 322 18.73 6.30 13.56
CA GLU A 322 20.04 5.66 13.63
C GLU A 322 20.89 6.28 14.75
N ASP A 323 20.76 7.59 14.97
CA ASP A 323 21.47 8.33 16.01
C ASP A 323 20.75 8.39 17.36
N LYS A 324 19.51 7.86 17.43
CA LYS A 324 18.66 7.77 18.63
C LYS A 324 18.37 9.12 19.26
N ASP A 325 18.26 10.16 18.44
CA ASP A 325 17.95 11.52 18.89
C ASP A 325 16.43 11.76 19.05
N GLY A 326 15.59 10.77 18.70
CA GLY A 326 14.14 10.85 18.76
C GLY A 326 13.52 11.66 17.62
N CYS A 327 14.30 11.93 16.56
CA CYS A 327 13.90 12.60 15.34
C CYS A 327 14.34 11.79 14.11
N LEU A 328 13.75 12.10 12.96
CA LEU A 328 14.23 11.62 11.67
C LEU A 328 14.82 12.80 10.90
N SER A 329 16.13 12.75 10.71
CA SER A 329 16.85 13.62 9.79
C SER A 329 16.37 13.43 8.34
N PRO A 330 16.66 14.37 7.42
CA PRO A 330 16.28 14.23 6.02
C PRO A 330 16.83 12.96 5.35
N SER A 331 18.02 12.51 5.75
CA SER A 331 18.65 11.27 5.28
C SER A 331 17.94 10.03 5.79
N GLU A 332 17.64 9.98 7.09
CA GLU A 332 16.93 8.84 7.71
C GLU A 332 15.51 8.71 7.15
N LEU A 333 14.82 9.84 7.01
CA LEU A 333 13.48 9.89 6.42
C LEU A 333 13.49 9.40 4.96
N GLN A 334 14.52 9.77 4.19
CA GLN A 334 14.70 9.29 2.84
C GLN A 334 15.01 7.78 2.80
N ASN A 335 15.81 7.28 3.75
CA ASN A 335 16.14 5.85 3.84
C ASN A 335 14.89 5.02 4.21
N LEU A 336 14.13 5.44 5.22
CA LEU A 336 12.86 4.83 5.64
C LEU A 336 11.89 4.64 4.47
N PHE A 337 11.68 5.70 3.68
CA PHE A 337 10.74 5.68 2.56
C PHE A 337 11.37 5.31 1.21
N SER A 338 12.62 4.86 1.18
CA SER A 338 13.32 4.49 -0.06
C SER A 338 12.69 3.32 -0.82
N VAL A 339 11.90 2.49 -0.13
CA VAL A 339 11.12 1.39 -0.71
C VAL A 339 9.79 1.84 -1.33
N CYS A 340 9.39 3.09 -1.09
CA CYS A 340 8.18 3.68 -1.66
C CYS A 340 8.48 4.32 -3.03
N PRO A 341 7.57 4.23 -4.00
CA PRO A 341 7.79 4.74 -5.36
C PRO A 341 7.81 6.27 -5.44
N ALA A 342 7.16 6.95 -4.49
CA ALA A 342 7.04 8.39 -4.44
C ALA A 342 7.37 8.93 -3.03
N PRO A 343 7.77 10.21 -2.91
CA PRO A 343 7.99 10.84 -1.61
C PRO A 343 6.73 10.78 -0.74
N VAL A 344 6.83 10.07 0.38
CA VAL A 344 5.71 9.82 1.31
C VAL A 344 5.38 11.07 2.13
N ILE A 345 6.40 11.61 2.81
CA ILE A 345 6.29 12.85 3.57
C ILE A 345 6.97 13.96 2.76
N THR A 346 6.16 14.82 2.15
CA THR A 346 6.66 15.97 1.39
C THR A 346 7.01 17.13 2.32
N LYS A 347 7.76 18.13 1.80
CA LYS A 347 8.06 19.36 2.56
C LYS A 347 6.79 20.08 3.02
N ASP A 348 5.71 20.01 2.25
CA ASP A 348 4.43 20.63 2.61
C ASP A 348 3.74 19.85 3.74
N ASN A 349 3.86 18.51 3.76
CA ASN A 349 3.35 17.71 4.87
C ASN A 349 4.12 18.00 6.16
N ILE A 350 5.43 18.22 6.12
CA ILE A 350 6.22 18.57 7.31
C ILE A 350 5.70 19.86 7.97
N LEU A 351 5.16 20.80 7.19
CA LEU A 351 4.53 22.00 7.74
C LEU A 351 3.25 21.72 8.54
N ALA A 352 2.65 20.54 8.42
CA ALA A 352 1.50 20.12 9.21
C ALA A 352 1.89 19.48 10.56
N LEU A 353 3.17 19.19 10.77
CA LEU A 353 3.66 18.26 11.80
C LEU A 353 4.62 18.94 12.77
N GLU A 354 4.81 18.31 13.93
CA GLU A 354 5.81 18.69 14.91
C GLU A 354 7.23 18.38 14.40
N THR A 355 8.11 19.38 14.51
CA THR A 355 9.52 19.27 14.13
C THR A 355 10.40 19.81 15.24
N ASN A 356 11.63 19.31 15.35
CA ASN A 356 12.62 19.89 16.26
C ASN A 356 13.13 21.25 15.73
N GLN A 357 14.07 21.87 16.45
CA GLN A 357 14.64 23.18 16.10
C GLN A 357 15.40 23.20 14.75
N ARG A 358 15.83 22.02 14.25
CA ARG A 358 16.49 21.86 12.95
C ARG A 358 15.50 21.60 11.81
N GLY A 359 14.20 21.50 12.12
CA GLY A 359 13.15 21.13 11.17
C GLY A 359 13.08 19.63 10.90
N TRP A 360 13.73 18.79 11.71
CA TRP A 360 13.66 17.34 11.59
C TRP A 360 12.38 16.82 12.25
N LEU A 361 11.82 15.74 11.70
CA LEU A 361 10.52 15.23 12.12
C LEU A 361 10.67 14.49 13.46
N THR A 362 9.99 14.93 14.51
CA THR A 362 10.06 14.24 15.82
C THR A 362 9.24 12.95 15.77
N TYR A 363 9.45 12.04 16.73
CA TYR A 363 8.56 10.87 16.90
C TYR A 363 7.08 11.25 16.96
N ASN A 364 6.73 12.33 17.69
CA ASN A 364 5.35 12.81 17.76
C ASN A 364 4.85 13.29 16.39
N GLY A 365 5.66 14.06 15.66
CA GLY A 365 5.33 14.52 14.31
C GLY A 365 5.15 13.36 13.33
N TYR A 366 6.01 12.35 13.41
CA TYR A 366 5.91 11.12 12.62
C TYR A 366 4.63 10.34 12.92
N MET A 367 4.30 10.14 14.19
CA MET A 367 3.05 9.47 14.56
C MET A 367 1.82 10.31 14.18
N ALA A 368 1.91 11.63 14.27
CA ALA A 368 0.85 12.53 13.84
C ALA A 368 0.61 12.46 12.32
N TYR A 369 1.66 12.31 11.51
CA TYR A 369 1.55 12.08 10.06
C TYR A 369 0.68 10.87 9.76
N TRP A 370 1.01 9.72 10.37
CA TRP A 370 0.28 8.48 10.13
C TRP A 370 -1.18 8.57 10.55
N ASN A 371 -1.47 9.18 11.70
CA ASN A 371 -2.85 9.38 12.15
C ASN A 371 -3.63 10.33 11.23
N MET A 372 -2.98 11.38 10.72
CA MET A 372 -3.59 12.32 9.79
C MET A 372 -3.89 11.68 8.43
N THR A 373 -2.91 11.01 7.82
CA THR A 373 -3.09 10.37 6.51
C THR A 373 -4.13 9.24 6.59
N THR A 374 -4.15 8.46 7.68
CA THR A 374 -5.16 7.41 7.87
C THR A 374 -6.59 7.96 7.95
N LEU A 375 -6.76 9.17 8.50
CA LEU A 375 -8.06 9.83 8.60
C LEU A 375 -8.49 10.49 7.28
N ILE A 376 -7.54 11.11 6.56
CA ILE A 376 -7.84 11.95 5.39
C ILE A 376 -7.74 11.18 4.07
N ASN A 377 -6.75 10.28 3.94
CA ASN A 377 -6.44 9.54 2.72
C ASN A 377 -6.03 8.09 3.03
N LEU A 378 -7.05 7.26 3.27
CA LEU A 378 -6.84 5.84 3.61
C LEU A 378 -6.14 5.07 2.49
N THR A 379 -6.46 5.35 1.22
CA THR A 379 -5.85 4.67 0.07
C THR A 379 -4.34 4.86 0.04
N GLN A 380 -3.88 6.09 0.25
CA GLN A 380 -2.45 6.40 0.35
C GLN A 380 -1.80 5.73 1.57
N THR A 381 -2.53 5.65 2.69
CA THR A 381 -2.04 4.96 3.89
C THR A 381 -1.78 3.47 3.61
N PHE A 382 -2.72 2.79 2.94
CA PHE A 382 -2.54 1.39 2.58
C PHE A 382 -1.37 1.17 1.63
N GLU A 383 -1.28 1.99 0.58
CA GLU A 383 -0.19 1.91 -0.39
C GLU A 383 1.17 2.00 0.33
N GLN A 384 1.35 3.00 1.20
CA GLN A 384 2.59 3.23 1.93
C GLN A 384 2.92 2.08 2.88
N LEU A 385 1.95 1.61 3.68
CA LEU A 385 2.16 0.50 4.60
C LEU A 385 2.48 -0.81 3.86
N ALA A 386 1.84 -1.04 2.72
CA ALA A 386 2.12 -2.18 1.86
C ALA A 386 3.56 -2.12 1.31
N TYR A 387 4.01 -0.96 0.81
CA TYR A 387 5.40 -0.76 0.38
C TYR A 387 6.41 -0.93 1.52
N LEU A 388 6.10 -0.46 2.73
CA LEU A 388 6.95 -0.65 3.91
C LEU A 388 6.94 -2.09 4.45
N GLY A 389 6.06 -2.96 3.93
CA GLY A 389 6.03 -4.37 4.30
C GLY A 389 5.14 -4.71 5.49
N PHE A 390 4.10 -3.91 5.79
CA PHE A 390 3.16 -4.22 6.87
C PHE A 390 2.54 -5.64 6.75
N PRO A 391 2.10 -6.11 5.57
CA PRO A 391 1.54 -7.47 5.46
C PRO A 391 2.56 -8.58 5.72
N VAL A 392 3.86 -8.28 5.56
CA VAL A 392 4.96 -9.25 5.67
C VAL A 392 5.12 -9.68 7.12
N GLY A 393 5.29 -10.98 7.35
CA GLY A 393 5.43 -11.55 8.70
C GLY A 393 4.14 -11.63 9.52
N ARG A 394 3.03 -11.09 9.02
CA ARG A 394 1.69 -11.18 9.65
C ARG A 394 0.80 -12.26 9.04
N SER A 395 1.40 -13.13 8.23
CA SER A 395 0.73 -14.31 7.67
C SER A 395 0.73 -15.45 8.69
N GLY A 396 -0.45 -15.91 9.10
CA GLY A 396 -0.63 -17.08 9.96
C GLY A 396 -0.99 -18.34 9.17
N PRO A 397 -1.08 -19.52 9.82
CA PRO A 397 -1.58 -20.73 9.19
C PRO A 397 -2.99 -20.50 8.63
N GLY A 398 -3.15 -20.53 7.30
CA GLY A 398 -4.44 -20.32 6.63
C GLY A 398 -4.91 -18.87 6.49
N ARG A 399 -4.12 -17.87 6.89
CA ARG A 399 -4.45 -16.44 6.69
C ARG A 399 -3.23 -15.67 6.19
N ALA A 400 -3.29 -15.19 4.95
CA ALA A 400 -2.31 -14.24 4.43
C ALA A 400 -2.39 -12.92 5.21
N GLY A 401 -1.23 -12.34 5.52
CA GLY A 401 -1.16 -11.01 6.13
C GLY A 401 -1.81 -10.00 5.19
N ASN A 402 -2.66 -9.12 5.72
CA ASN A 402 -3.42 -8.16 4.92
C ASN A 402 -3.19 -6.75 5.45
N THR A 403 -3.00 -5.78 4.56
CA THR A 403 -2.84 -4.37 4.92
C THR A 403 -4.07 -3.82 5.66
N LEU A 404 -5.26 -4.43 5.51
CA LEU A 404 -6.46 -4.08 6.29
C LEU A 404 -6.26 -4.19 7.80
N ASP A 405 -5.41 -5.10 8.26
CA ASP A 405 -5.15 -5.30 9.69
C ASP A 405 -4.39 -4.11 10.32
N SER A 406 -3.88 -3.18 9.50
CA SER A 406 -3.23 -1.95 9.97
C SER A 406 -4.19 -0.86 10.42
N ILE A 407 -5.48 -0.99 10.11
CA ILE A 407 -6.48 0.03 10.40
C ILE A 407 -7.63 -0.52 11.23
N ARG A 408 -8.31 0.40 11.91
CA ARG A 408 -9.59 0.15 12.54
C ARG A 408 -10.61 1.17 12.04
N VAL A 409 -11.81 0.70 11.75
CA VAL A 409 -12.96 1.57 11.48
C VAL A 409 -13.62 1.86 12.82
N THR A 410 -13.74 3.15 13.14
CA THR A 410 -14.35 3.60 14.39
C THR A 410 -15.86 3.39 14.37
N ARG A 411 -16.48 3.38 15.53
CA ARG A 411 -17.95 3.32 15.61
C ARG A 411 -18.58 4.63 15.14
N GLU A 412 -19.84 4.55 14.72
CA GLU A 412 -20.59 5.71 14.26
C GLU A 412 -20.65 6.82 15.32
N ARG A 413 -20.36 8.06 14.91
CA ARG A 413 -20.42 9.26 15.77
C ARG A 413 -21.78 9.46 16.45
N LYS A 414 -22.88 9.02 15.84
CA LYS A 414 -24.21 9.10 16.44
C LYS A 414 -24.30 8.22 17.70
N LYS A 415 -23.75 7.01 17.65
CA LYS A 415 -23.69 6.07 18.78
C LYS A 415 -22.73 6.56 19.86
N ASP A 416 -21.63 7.22 19.50
CA ASP A 416 -20.76 7.92 20.46
C ASP A 416 -21.56 8.93 21.30
N LEU A 417 -22.36 9.74 20.61
CA LEU A 417 -23.11 10.81 21.24
C LEU A 417 -24.23 10.27 22.16
N GLU A 418 -24.91 9.20 21.74
CA GLU A 418 -25.95 8.51 22.52
C GLU A 418 -25.37 7.82 23.76
N ASN A 419 -24.18 7.23 23.65
CA ASN A 419 -23.52 6.52 24.75
C ASN A 419 -22.66 7.43 25.64
N HIS A 420 -22.62 8.73 25.38
CA HIS A 420 -21.85 9.72 26.15
C HIS A 420 -20.34 9.38 26.30
N GLY A 421 -19.75 8.75 25.29
CA GLY A 421 -18.33 8.39 25.29
C GLY A 421 -17.82 8.13 23.88
N THR A 422 -16.51 8.01 23.71
CA THR A 422 -15.87 7.64 22.43
C THR A 422 -14.54 6.96 22.67
N ASP A 423 -14.22 5.94 21.87
CA ASP A 423 -12.93 5.23 21.86
C ASP A 423 -11.98 5.77 20.77
N ARG A 424 -12.43 6.79 20.04
CA ARG A 424 -11.65 7.49 19.02
C ARG A 424 -10.41 8.15 19.63
N LYS A 425 -9.36 8.20 18.81
CA LYS A 425 -8.08 8.84 19.15
C LYS A 425 -7.86 10.10 18.35
N VAL A 426 -8.46 10.24 17.16
CA VAL A 426 -8.22 11.37 16.27
C VAL A 426 -9.51 12.19 16.10
N PHE A 427 -9.41 13.49 16.40
CA PHE A 427 -10.53 14.43 16.36
C PHE A 427 -10.23 15.60 15.43
N GLN A 428 -11.18 15.92 14.55
CA GLN A 428 -11.04 17.02 13.59
C GLN A 428 -11.71 18.30 14.11
N CYS A 429 -10.92 19.37 14.15
CA CYS A 429 -11.36 20.73 14.41
C CYS A 429 -11.33 21.55 13.12
N LEU A 430 -12.47 22.15 12.74
CA LEU A 430 -12.49 23.12 11.66
C LEU A 430 -12.10 24.49 12.18
N VAL A 431 -11.17 25.15 11.49
CA VAL A 431 -10.72 26.51 11.77
C VAL A 431 -11.32 27.44 10.72
N VAL A 432 -12.26 28.27 11.16
CA VAL A 432 -13.06 29.15 10.30
C VAL A 432 -12.81 30.59 10.72
N GLY A 433 -12.66 31.50 9.77
CA GLY A 433 -12.49 32.91 10.07
C GLY A 433 -12.24 33.72 8.81
N ALA A 434 -12.43 35.04 8.91
CA ALA A 434 -12.20 35.95 7.80
C ALA A 434 -10.74 35.89 7.31
N LYS A 435 -10.49 36.43 6.11
CA LYS A 435 -9.11 36.64 5.64
C LYS A 435 -8.34 37.49 6.67
N ASP A 436 -7.09 37.11 6.91
CA ASP A 436 -6.18 37.75 7.87
C ASP A 436 -6.63 37.69 9.35
N ALA A 437 -7.61 36.87 9.71
CA ALA A 437 -8.04 36.67 11.10
C ALA A 437 -7.01 35.92 11.99
N GLY A 438 -5.84 35.55 11.47
CA GLY A 438 -4.79 34.86 12.24
C GLY A 438 -4.87 33.33 12.27
N LYS A 439 -5.65 32.72 11.38
CA LYS A 439 -5.88 31.26 11.30
C LYS A 439 -4.57 30.45 11.21
N THR A 440 -3.67 30.81 10.31
CA THR A 440 -2.41 30.11 10.10
C THR A 440 -1.53 30.11 11.36
N VAL A 441 -1.41 31.25 12.06
CA VAL A 441 -0.63 31.35 13.31
C VAL A 441 -1.25 30.50 14.41
N PHE A 442 -2.57 30.53 14.55
CA PHE A 442 -3.29 29.69 15.51
C PHE A 442 -3.03 28.20 15.24
N MET A 443 -3.14 27.76 13.98
CA MET A 443 -2.92 26.36 13.62
C MET A 443 -1.47 25.94 13.84
N GLN A 444 -0.51 26.74 13.38
CA GLN A 444 0.92 26.45 13.51
C GLN A 444 1.40 26.46 14.96
N SER A 445 0.69 27.17 15.85
CA SER A 445 0.95 27.11 17.30
C SER A 445 0.73 25.70 17.88
N LEU A 446 -0.17 24.90 17.31
CA LEU A 446 -0.34 23.49 17.71
C LEU A 446 0.88 22.63 17.35
N ALA A 447 1.58 22.96 16.27
CA ALA A 447 2.85 22.34 15.87
C ALA A 447 4.06 22.91 16.63
N GLY A 448 3.84 23.80 17.61
CA GLY A 448 4.92 24.41 18.39
C GLY A 448 5.65 25.57 17.70
N ARG A 449 5.09 26.11 16.60
CA ARG A 449 5.75 27.16 15.80
C ARG A 449 5.30 28.56 16.18
N GLY A 450 6.28 29.45 16.36
CA GLY A 450 6.06 30.85 16.73
C GLY A 450 5.80 31.77 15.54
N MET A 451 5.61 33.08 15.80
CA MET A 451 5.38 34.06 14.73
C MET A 451 6.54 34.13 13.70
N ILE A 452 7.79 33.98 14.17
CA ILE A 452 8.97 34.05 13.30
C ILE A 452 8.97 32.87 12.32
N ASP A 453 8.68 31.67 12.81
CA ASP A 453 8.61 30.46 12.00
C ASP A 453 7.51 30.58 10.94
N VAL A 454 6.32 31.05 11.35
CA VAL A 454 5.18 31.26 10.43
C VAL A 454 5.50 32.31 9.37
N ALA A 455 6.27 33.35 9.71
CA ALA A 455 6.72 34.34 8.74
C ALA A 455 7.69 33.75 7.69
N GLN A 456 8.56 32.81 8.09
CA GLN A 456 9.48 32.11 7.18
C GLN A 456 8.75 31.12 6.26
N ILE A 457 7.69 30.48 6.75
CA ILE A 457 6.82 29.60 5.97
C ILE A 457 6.17 30.36 4.79
N GLY A 458 5.86 31.64 4.99
CA GLY A 458 5.37 32.53 3.95
C GLY A 458 3.99 32.09 3.42
N ARG A 459 3.85 31.98 2.09
CA ARG A 459 2.57 31.57 1.47
C ARG A 459 2.36 30.06 1.39
N ARG A 460 3.41 29.26 1.59
CA ARG A 460 3.30 27.79 1.54
C ARG A 460 2.77 27.32 2.88
N HIS A 461 1.51 26.93 2.98
CA HIS A 461 0.98 26.35 4.21
C HIS A 461 0.16 25.11 3.89
N SER A 462 0.27 24.11 4.75
CA SER A 462 -0.65 22.99 4.73
C SER A 462 -2.00 23.45 5.27
N PRO A 463 -3.13 23.07 4.65
CA PRO A 463 -4.47 23.32 5.19
C PRO A 463 -4.74 22.48 6.44
N PHE A 464 -3.82 21.59 6.83
CA PHE A 464 -3.89 20.74 8.00
C PHE A 464 -2.72 21.02 8.94
N VAL A 465 -2.99 21.01 10.24
CA VAL A 465 -1.98 20.87 11.29
C VAL A 465 -2.49 19.86 12.31
N ILE A 466 -1.67 18.89 12.67
CA ILE A 466 -2.03 17.86 13.65
C ILE A 466 -0.98 17.78 14.75
N ASN A 467 -1.42 17.66 15.99
CA ASN A 467 -0.53 17.27 17.08
C ASN A 467 -1.30 16.51 18.17
N ARG A 468 -0.53 15.89 19.05
CA ARG A 468 -1.02 15.25 20.26
C ARG A 468 -1.41 16.31 21.30
N VAL A 469 -2.57 16.11 21.90
CA VAL A 469 -3.14 16.98 22.94
C VAL A 469 -3.58 16.12 24.12
N LYS A 470 -3.37 16.62 25.34
CA LYS A 470 -3.80 15.93 26.56
C LYS A 470 -5.28 16.19 26.80
N VAL A 471 -6.05 15.13 27.00
CA VAL A 471 -7.47 15.18 27.39
C VAL A 471 -7.63 14.32 28.64
N LYS A 472 -7.73 14.97 29.81
CA LYS A 472 -7.66 14.30 31.12
C LYS A 472 -6.32 13.56 31.26
N GLU A 473 -6.35 12.26 31.55
CA GLU A 473 -5.14 11.42 31.63
C GLU A 473 -4.78 10.74 30.30
N GLU A 474 -5.59 10.92 29.25
CA GLU A 474 -5.35 10.33 27.94
C GLU A 474 -4.71 11.31 26.98
N SER A 475 -3.94 10.78 26.03
CA SER A 475 -3.42 11.53 24.89
C SER A 475 -4.24 11.24 23.65
N LYS A 476 -4.73 12.30 23.01
CA LYS A 476 -5.52 12.25 21.77
C LYS A 476 -4.81 13.07 20.68
N TYR A 477 -5.21 12.92 19.43
CA TYR A 477 -4.74 13.75 18.32
C TYR A 477 -5.82 14.76 17.93
N LEU A 478 -5.42 16.02 17.84
CA LEU A 478 -6.26 17.10 17.34
C LEU A 478 -5.77 17.49 15.95
N LEU A 479 -6.60 17.29 14.94
CA LEU A 479 -6.37 17.69 13.56
C LEU A 479 -7.09 19.01 13.32
N LEU A 480 -6.36 20.10 13.20
CA LEU A 480 -6.87 21.40 12.76
C LEU A 480 -6.90 21.41 11.23
N ARG A 481 -8.06 21.76 10.67
CA ARG A 481 -8.25 21.95 9.23
C ARG A 481 -8.72 23.38 8.97
N GLU A 482 -7.95 24.12 8.19
CA GLU A 482 -8.37 25.42 7.69
C GLU A 482 -9.50 25.24 6.67
N VAL A 483 -10.56 26.04 6.80
CA VAL A 483 -11.65 26.09 5.81
C VAL A 483 -11.52 27.38 5.03
N ASP A 484 -11.20 27.25 3.74
CA ASP A 484 -11.10 28.37 2.80
C ASP A 484 -12.50 28.86 2.39
N VAL A 485 -13.16 29.58 3.30
CA VAL A 485 -14.38 30.32 2.97
C VAL A 485 -13.96 31.70 2.47
N LEU A 486 -13.87 31.86 1.15
CA LEU A 486 -13.49 33.13 0.50
C LEU A 486 -14.58 34.19 0.68
N SER A 487 -15.85 33.77 0.76
CA SER A 487 -17.01 34.62 1.02
C SER A 487 -18.04 33.90 1.93
N PRO A 488 -18.73 34.61 2.86
CA PRO A 488 -19.84 34.05 3.64
C PRO A 488 -20.98 33.46 2.78
N GLN A 489 -21.05 33.89 1.52
CA GLN A 489 -22.02 33.43 0.54
C GLN A 489 -21.69 32.02 0.03
N ASP A 490 -20.42 31.62 0.05
CA ASP A 490 -19.96 30.35 -0.49
C ASP A 490 -20.63 29.18 0.24
N ALA A 491 -21.06 28.19 -0.54
CA ALA A 491 -21.68 26.98 -0.03
C ALA A 491 -20.61 26.04 0.51
N LEU A 492 -20.65 25.71 1.80
CA LEU A 492 -19.81 24.64 2.35
C LEU A 492 -20.40 23.30 1.92
N GLY A 493 -19.57 22.42 1.36
CA GLY A 493 -19.96 21.05 1.05
C GLY A 493 -20.27 20.23 2.31
N SER A 494 -21.00 19.12 2.17
CA SER A 494 -21.30 18.22 3.30
C SER A 494 -20.02 17.68 3.98
N GLY A 495 -18.96 17.43 3.22
CA GLY A 495 -17.64 17.04 3.74
C GLY A 495 -16.88 18.16 4.48
N GLU A 496 -17.22 19.43 4.22
CA GLU A 496 -16.61 20.60 4.87
C GLU A 496 -17.37 21.03 6.13
N THR A 497 -18.58 20.50 6.35
CA THR A 497 -19.35 20.69 7.58
C THR A 497 -19.16 19.56 8.60
N SER A 498 -18.53 18.45 8.19
CA SER A 498 -18.24 17.31 9.08
C SER A 498 -17.06 17.63 9.99
N ALA A 499 -17.34 17.89 11.26
CA ALA A 499 -16.34 18.23 12.27
C ALA A 499 -16.72 17.66 13.64
N ASP A 500 -15.70 17.39 14.46
CA ASP A 500 -15.89 17.05 15.86
C ASP A 500 -15.98 18.31 16.74
N VAL A 501 -15.34 19.40 16.33
CA VAL A 501 -15.43 20.73 16.95
C VAL A 501 -15.15 21.83 15.90
N VAL A 502 -15.66 23.04 16.11
CA VAL A 502 -15.42 24.19 15.23
C VAL A 502 -14.87 25.38 16.01
N ALA A 503 -13.75 25.92 15.56
CA ALA A 503 -13.10 27.11 16.08
C ALA A 503 -13.32 28.28 15.11
N PHE A 504 -14.07 29.29 15.55
CA PHE A 504 -14.33 30.52 14.81
C PHE A 504 -13.39 31.63 15.27
N LEU A 505 -12.48 32.06 14.40
CA LEU A 505 -11.46 33.05 14.69
C LEU A 505 -11.86 34.40 14.11
N TYR A 506 -11.93 35.41 14.98
CA TYR A 506 -12.12 36.82 14.61
C TYR A 506 -10.98 37.68 15.15
N ASP A 507 -10.64 38.72 14.41
CA ASP A 507 -9.56 39.66 14.74
C ASP A 507 -10.15 40.86 15.48
N VAL A 508 -9.73 41.06 16.74
CA VAL A 508 -10.27 42.15 17.56
C VAL A 508 -9.99 43.54 17.00
N SER A 509 -9.01 43.68 16.10
CA SER A 509 -8.66 44.94 15.44
C SER A 509 -9.40 45.17 14.11
N ASN A 510 -10.17 44.18 13.64
CA ASN A 510 -10.94 44.27 12.41
C ASN A 510 -12.46 44.22 12.73
N PRO A 511 -13.21 45.31 12.46
CA PRO A 511 -14.62 45.42 12.85
C PRO A 511 -15.55 44.45 12.09
N ASP A 512 -15.16 43.98 10.90
CA ASP A 512 -16.01 43.11 10.07
C ASP A 512 -15.69 41.61 10.27
N SER A 513 -14.64 41.28 11.02
CA SER A 513 -14.15 39.90 11.15
C SER A 513 -15.08 38.99 11.95
N PHE A 514 -15.75 39.51 12.98
CA PHE A 514 -16.72 38.76 13.77
C PHE A 514 -18.01 38.47 12.99
N ALA A 515 -18.49 39.43 12.19
CA ALA A 515 -19.68 39.27 11.37
C ALA A 515 -19.58 38.06 10.41
N PHE A 516 -18.38 37.83 9.87
CA PHE A 516 -18.07 36.65 9.08
C PHE A 516 -18.31 35.35 9.86
N CYS A 517 -17.75 35.26 11.08
CA CYS A 517 -17.88 34.09 11.94
C CYS A 517 -19.33 33.84 12.36
N ALA A 518 -20.04 34.90 12.77
CA ALA A 518 -21.44 34.83 13.17
C ALA A 518 -22.34 34.34 12.02
N THR A 519 -22.11 34.85 10.80
CA THR A 519 -22.85 34.44 9.60
C THR A 519 -22.64 32.95 9.29
N VAL A 520 -21.39 32.49 9.29
CA VAL A 520 -21.07 31.08 8.99
C VAL A 520 -21.63 30.15 10.08
N TYR A 521 -21.55 30.55 11.35
CA TYR A 521 -22.14 29.80 12.45
C TYR A 521 -23.66 29.65 12.28
N GLN A 522 -24.39 30.75 12.05
CA GLN A 522 -25.85 30.71 11.89
C GLN A 522 -26.28 29.88 10.68
N LYS A 523 -25.54 29.98 9.57
CA LYS A 523 -25.85 29.27 8.33
C LYS A 523 -25.65 27.76 8.43
N TYR A 524 -24.57 27.30 9.08
CA TYR A 524 -24.16 25.89 9.01
C TYR A 524 -24.13 25.14 10.34
N PHE A 525 -23.88 25.80 11.47
CA PHE A 525 -23.57 25.11 12.74
C PHE A 525 -24.58 25.38 13.86
N TYR A 526 -25.40 26.42 13.76
CA TYR A 526 -26.40 26.75 14.79
C TYR A 526 -27.35 25.59 15.12
N ARG A 527 -27.77 24.83 14.11
CA ARG A 527 -28.70 23.70 14.25
C ARG A 527 -28.00 22.35 14.37
N THR A 528 -26.67 22.31 14.45
CA THR A 528 -25.92 21.06 14.56
C THR A 528 -25.61 20.74 16.02
N LYS A 529 -25.25 19.48 16.28
CA LYS A 529 -24.77 19.04 17.59
C LYS A 529 -23.26 19.22 17.76
N THR A 530 -22.60 19.78 16.76
CA THR A 530 -21.15 20.02 16.79
C THR A 530 -20.86 21.18 17.74
N PRO A 531 -19.95 20.99 18.72
CA PRO A 531 -19.49 22.07 19.58
C PRO A 531 -18.79 23.17 18.78
N CYS A 532 -19.08 24.42 19.11
CA CYS A 532 -18.48 25.59 18.48
C CYS A 532 -17.90 26.53 19.54
N VAL A 533 -16.79 27.17 19.21
CA VAL A 533 -16.15 28.18 20.07
C VAL A 533 -15.73 29.40 19.26
N MET A 534 -15.93 30.59 19.85
CA MET A 534 -15.43 31.85 19.31
C MET A 534 -14.06 32.15 19.91
N ILE A 535 -13.09 32.51 19.08
CA ILE A 535 -11.70 32.80 19.45
C ILE A 535 -11.35 34.19 18.94
N ALA A 536 -11.04 35.08 19.89
CA ALA A 536 -10.55 36.42 19.63
C ALA A 536 -9.02 36.39 19.42
N THR A 537 -8.55 36.79 18.25
CA THR A 537 -7.12 36.83 17.89
C THR A 537 -6.60 38.28 17.88
N LYS A 538 -5.27 38.43 17.92
CA LYS A 538 -4.57 39.73 17.91
C LYS A 538 -4.98 40.65 19.06
N VAL A 539 -5.22 40.06 20.23
CA VAL A 539 -5.73 40.73 21.43
C VAL A 539 -4.79 41.79 22.01
N GLU A 540 -3.55 41.86 21.53
CA GLU A 540 -2.57 42.90 21.84
C GLU A 540 -2.81 44.20 21.07
N ARG A 541 -3.64 44.16 20.02
CA ARG A 541 -4.03 45.36 19.27
C ARG A 541 -5.20 46.05 19.95
N GLU A 542 -5.45 47.29 19.53
CA GLU A 542 -6.62 48.04 19.97
C GLU A 542 -7.90 47.31 19.55
N GLU A 543 -8.74 46.96 20.54
CA GLU A 543 -10.01 46.29 20.34
C GLU A 543 -11.04 47.27 19.78
N VAL A 544 -11.57 46.96 18.59
CA VAL A 544 -12.59 47.78 17.92
C VAL A 544 -13.98 47.17 18.09
N GLU A 545 -15.00 48.01 18.04
CA GLU A 545 -16.39 47.57 18.04
C GLU A 545 -16.67 46.70 16.81
N GLN A 546 -17.13 45.47 17.07
CA GLN A 546 -17.44 44.50 16.04
C GLN A 546 -18.79 44.85 15.41
N ARG A 547 -18.83 45.01 14.09
CA ARG A 547 -20.04 45.36 13.33
C ARG A 547 -20.98 44.16 13.21
N TRP A 548 -21.69 43.89 14.28
CA TRP A 548 -22.75 42.89 14.35
C TRP A 548 -23.88 43.42 15.22
N GLU A 549 -25.06 42.80 15.15
CA GLU A 549 -26.25 43.23 15.93
C GLU A 549 -26.00 43.26 17.44
N THR A 550 -25.07 42.42 17.91
CA THR A 550 -24.68 42.28 19.32
C THR A 550 -23.17 42.13 19.45
N SER A 551 -22.63 42.40 20.65
CA SER A 551 -21.22 42.12 20.94
C SER A 551 -20.92 40.61 20.84
N PRO A 552 -19.65 40.21 20.62
CA PRO A 552 -19.26 38.80 20.59
C PRO A 552 -19.65 38.02 21.87
N GLU A 553 -19.57 38.66 23.03
CA GLU A 553 -19.97 38.04 24.30
C GLU A 553 -21.48 37.81 24.38
N GLU A 554 -22.29 38.80 23.99
CA GLU A 554 -23.75 38.69 24.00
C GLU A 554 -24.25 37.71 22.93
N PHE A 555 -23.57 37.66 21.77
CA PHE A 555 -23.81 36.63 20.75
C PHE A 555 -23.59 35.22 21.33
N CYS A 556 -22.45 34.98 21.98
CA CYS A 556 -22.19 33.67 22.58
C CYS A 556 -23.25 33.31 23.61
N LYS A 557 -23.69 34.27 24.42
CA LYS A 557 -24.77 34.07 25.40
C LYS A 557 -26.11 33.74 24.74
N GLN A 558 -26.48 34.45 23.67
CA GLN A 558 -27.71 34.22 22.90
C GLN A 558 -27.76 32.80 22.33
N PHE A 559 -26.62 32.25 21.90
CA PHE A 559 -26.51 30.95 21.23
C PHE A 559 -26.05 29.80 22.14
N GLU A 560 -26.04 30.00 23.46
CA GLU A 560 -25.52 29.04 24.46
C GLU A 560 -24.12 28.52 24.10
N LEU A 561 -23.26 29.42 23.61
CA LEU A 561 -21.84 29.19 23.34
C LEU A 561 -21.01 29.71 24.49
N GLN A 562 -19.85 29.11 24.69
CA GLN A 562 -18.87 29.60 25.64
C GLN A 562 -18.43 31.03 25.29
N LYS A 563 -18.10 31.82 26.32
CA LYS A 563 -17.51 33.16 26.14
C LYS A 563 -16.31 33.11 25.18
N PRO A 564 -16.11 34.15 24.34
CA PRO A 564 -14.99 34.20 23.42
C PRO A 564 -13.65 33.97 24.14
N ILE A 565 -12.85 33.03 23.63
CA ILE A 565 -11.52 32.75 24.17
C ILE A 565 -10.53 33.74 23.55
N LYS A 566 -9.73 34.39 24.39
CA LYS A 566 -8.65 35.26 23.93
C LYS A 566 -7.42 34.42 23.59
N PHE A 567 -6.98 34.47 22.34
CA PHE A 567 -5.73 33.86 21.87
C PHE A 567 -4.65 34.94 21.82
N SER A 568 -3.79 34.96 22.85
CA SER A 568 -2.73 35.95 23.00
C SER A 568 -1.38 35.43 22.50
N SER A 569 -0.43 36.35 22.38
CA SER A 569 0.99 36.14 22.10
C SER A 569 1.65 35.11 23.01
N SER A 570 1.21 34.98 24.27
CA SER A 570 1.70 33.92 25.16
C SER A 570 1.30 32.52 24.72
N ASN A 571 0.23 32.37 23.93
CA ASN A 571 -0.20 31.06 23.41
C ASN A 571 0.47 30.68 22.09
N ILE A 572 1.12 31.63 21.42
CA ILE A 572 1.72 31.41 20.10
C ILE A 572 2.92 30.50 20.23
N GLY A 573 2.97 29.44 19.41
CA GLY A 573 4.01 28.41 19.46
C GLY A 573 3.93 27.48 20.68
N GLN A 574 2.88 27.54 21.50
CA GLN A 574 2.69 26.63 22.63
C GLN A 574 1.70 25.51 22.25
N SER A 575 2.23 24.34 21.91
CA SER A 575 1.41 23.16 21.58
C SER A 575 0.56 22.67 22.77
N SER A 576 1.02 22.90 24.01
CA SER A 576 0.32 22.60 25.26
C SER A 576 -0.63 23.72 25.72
N SER A 577 -0.94 24.69 24.85
CA SER A 577 -1.85 25.77 25.21
C SER A 577 -3.23 25.22 25.62
N PRO A 578 -3.84 25.71 26.73
CA PRO A 578 -5.14 25.25 27.20
C PRO A 578 -6.26 25.32 26.16
N ILE A 579 -6.14 26.19 25.16
CA ILE A 579 -7.12 26.33 24.08
C ILE A 579 -7.24 25.03 23.24
N PHE A 580 -6.13 24.33 23.00
CA PHE A 580 -6.14 23.09 22.23
C PHE A 580 -6.67 21.93 23.07
N GLU A 581 -6.29 21.87 24.36
CA GLU A 581 -6.86 20.90 25.31
C GLU A 581 -8.38 21.06 25.41
N GLN A 582 -8.85 22.30 25.44
CA GLN A 582 -10.26 22.62 25.48
C GLN A 582 -10.99 22.22 24.19
N LEU A 583 -10.42 22.51 23.02
CA LEU A 583 -10.98 22.06 21.74
C LEU A 583 -11.08 20.53 21.67
N ALA A 584 -10.03 19.83 22.10
CA ALA A 584 -10.03 18.37 22.17
C ALA A 584 -11.06 17.85 23.19
N MET A 585 -11.20 18.49 24.36
CA MET A 585 -12.22 18.14 25.36
C MET A 585 -13.63 18.31 24.81
N MET A 586 -13.90 19.41 24.08
CA MET A 586 -15.19 19.64 23.42
C MET A 586 -15.49 18.57 22.37
N ALA A 587 -14.49 18.19 21.57
CA ALA A 587 -14.61 17.15 20.55
C ALA A 587 -14.87 15.75 21.14
N VAL A 588 -14.23 15.41 22.27
CA VAL A 588 -14.39 14.12 22.95
C VAL A 588 -15.72 14.05 23.72
N TYR A 589 -16.16 15.16 24.33
CA TYR A 589 -17.35 15.23 25.17
C TYR A 589 -18.39 16.25 24.64
N PRO A 590 -18.91 16.09 23.41
CA PRO A 590 -19.82 17.06 22.81
C PRO A 590 -21.15 17.22 23.58
N HIS A 591 -21.56 16.18 24.33
CA HIS A 591 -22.74 16.21 25.19
C HIS A 591 -22.62 17.17 26.38
N LEU A 592 -21.40 17.57 26.76
CA LEU A 592 -21.14 18.52 27.85
C LEU A 592 -21.20 19.99 27.39
N ARG A 593 -21.76 20.29 26.21
CA ARG A 593 -21.89 21.67 25.66
C ARG A 593 -22.39 22.69 26.69
N ARG A 594 -23.40 22.33 27.49
CA ARG A 594 -23.94 23.23 28.54
C ARG A 594 -23.01 23.45 29.73
N VAL A 595 -22.14 22.48 30.04
CA VAL A 595 -21.11 22.65 31.08
C VAL A 595 -20.05 23.63 30.58
N PHE A 596 -19.62 23.50 29.32
CA PHE A 596 -18.67 24.44 28.71
C PHE A 596 -19.21 25.87 28.61
N TYR A 597 -20.52 26.04 28.41
CA TYR A 597 -21.19 27.35 28.47
C TYR A 597 -21.05 28.02 29.86
N LEU A 598 -21.21 27.24 30.94
CA LEU A 598 -21.22 27.75 32.32
C LEU A 598 -19.81 27.94 32.93
N SER A 599 -18.79 27.32 32.35
CA SER A 599 -17.43 27.33 32.90
C SER A 599 -16.54 28.41 32.28
N ASP A 600 -15.87 29.22 33.12
CA ASP A 600 -14.71 30.01 32.71
C ASP A 600 -13.52 29.09 32.37
N SER A 601 -12.71 29.49 31.39
CA SER A 601 -11.57 28.72 30.86
C SER A 601 -10.57 28.23 31.92
N ASN A 602 -10.40 29.00 33.00
CA ASN A 602 -9.52 28.64 34.13
C ASN A 602 -10.08 27.55 35.05
N LEU A 603 -11.39 27.28 35.00
CA LEU A 603 -12.03 26.26 35.84
C LEU A 603 -11.92 24.88 35.20
N LEU A 604 -12.01 24.80 33.86
CA LEU A 604 -12.02 23.57 33.07
C LEU A 604 -10.78 22.69 33.27
N SER A 605 -9.60 23.28 33.42
CA SER A 605 -8.35 22.55 33.70
C SER A 605 -8.31 21.88 35.08
N LYS A 606 -9.24 22.25 35.99
CA LYS A 606 -9.35 21.70 37.35
C LYS A 606 -10.52 20.76 37.54
N ILE A 607 -11.37 20.56 36.52
CA ILE A 607 -12.54 19.68 36.62
C ILE A 607 -12.08 18.22 36.52
N THR A 608 -11.78 17.60 37.65
CA THR A 608 -11.89 16.15 37.79
C THR A 608 -13.37 15.78 37.74
N PHE A 609 -13.72 14.68 37.08
CA PHE A 609 -15.09 14.27 36.77
C PHE A 609 -16.02 14.21 38.02
N GLY A 610 -15.46 14.09 39.22
CA GLY A 610 -16.20 14.23 40.48
C GLY A 610 -16.88 15.59 40.65
N ALA A 611 -16.25 16.69 40.24
CA ALA A 611 -16.83 18.03 40.35
C ALA A 611 -17.95 18.28 39.32
N ALA A 612 -17.85 17.68 38.12
CA ALA A 612 -18.91 17.77 37.10
C ALA A 612 -20.14 16.94 37.47
N ILE A 613 -19.95 15.77 38.11
CA ILE A 613 -21.05 14.97 38.68
C ILE A 613 -21.70 15.71 39.87
N VAL A 614 -20.91 16.35 40.73
CA VAL A 614 -21.43 17.17 41.84
C VAL A 614 -22.16 18.41 41.33
N ALA A 615 -21.70 19.05 40.25
CA ALA A 615 -22.40 20.15 39.60
C ALA A 615 -23.69 19.67 38.91
N LEU A 616 -23.69 18.49 38.27
CA LEU A 616 -24.89 17.87 37.70
C LEU A 616 -25.91 17.48 38.80
N ALA A 617 -25.44 16.92 39.91
CA ALA A 617 -26.27 16.55 41.05
C ALA A 617 -26.83 17.78 41.76
N GLY A 618 -26.02 18.82 41.97
CA GLY A 618 -26.45 20.10 42.53
C GLY A 618 -27.47 20.82 41.64
N PHE A 619 -27.28 20.77 40.32
CA PHE A 619 -28.20 21.36 39.34
C PHE A 619 -29.52 20.58 39.22
N LEU A 620 -29.50 19.25 39.35
CA LEU A 620 -30.70 18.41 39.40
C LEU A 620 -31.49 18.59 40.70
N VAL A 621 -30.81 18.85 41.82
CA VAL A 621 -31.46 19.18 43.11
C VAL A 621 -32.09 20.58 43.08
N LEU A 622 -31.45 21.56 42.44
CA LEU A 622 -31.98 22.93 42.28
C LEU A 622 -33.15 23.05 41.30
N LYS A 623 -33.42 22.04 40.48
CA LYS A 623 -34.56 22.02 39.55
C LYS A 623 -35.77 21.26 40.10
N ASN A 624 -35.62 20.60 41.25
CA ASN A 624 -36.66 19.87 41.98
C ASN A 624 -37.01 20.52 43.35
N LEU A 625 -36.57 21.75 43.56
CA LEU A 625 -37.04 22.72 44.56
C LEU A 625 -37.60 23.91 43.80
#